data_AF-A0A3M2HC36-F1
#
_entry.id   AF-A0A3M2HC36-F1
#
_cell.length_a   1.000
_cell.length_b   1.000
_cell.length_c   1.000
_cell.angle_alpha   90.00
_cell.angle_beta   90.00
_cell.angle_gamma   90.00
#
_symmetry.space_group_name_H-M   'P 1'
#
loop_
_entity.id
_entity.type
_entity.pdbx_description
1 polymer ?
#
loop_
_entity_poly.entity_id
_entity_poly.type
_entity_poly.pdbx_seq_one_letter_code
_entity_poly.pdbx_strand_id
1 'polypeptide(L)'
;MSGFPDLVADLDDMVMNSLSDGTATYLDRNGQVLALDVPVIVEQNVERFSEHGADRVRTHEVQKRHLQPFDRQGAFVMDGKTWHIDGIERDDGHMITLYVVP
;
A
#
# COMPACT_ATOMS: atom_id res chain seq x y z
N MET A 1 -30.96 -4.83 -0.54
CA MET A 1 -30.19 -5.80 0.27
C MET A 1 -28.75 -5.56 -0.06
N SER A 2 -27.88 -5.25 0.91
CA SER A 2 -26.45 -5.25 0.64
C SER A 2 -26.03 -6.70 0.38
N GLY A 3 -25.22 -6.91 -0.65
CA GLY A 3 -24.64 -8.22 -0.91
C GLY A 3 -23.55 -8.52 0.10
N PHE A 4 -23.15 -9.80 0.21
CA PHE A 4 -21.94 -10.17 0.94
C PHE A 4 -20.69 -9.36 0.52
N PRO A 5 -20.48 -9.03 -0.78
CA PRO A 5 -19.36 -8.17 -1.19
C PRO A 5 -19.39 -6.76 -0.60
N ASP A 6 -20.59 -6.17 -0.45
CA ASP A 6 -20.73 -4.81 0.10
C ASP A 6 -20.35 -4.79 1.59
N LEU A 7 -20.74 -5.83 2.34
CA LEU A 7 -20.39 -5.98 3.75
C LEU A 7 -18.88 -6.17 3.97
N VAL A 8 -18.20 -6.84 3.03
CA VAL A 8 -16.73 -7.00 3.08
C VAL A 8 -16.04 -5.67 2.79
N ALA A 9 -16.50 -4.91 1.79
CA ALA A 9 -15.96 -3.58 1.50
C ALA A 9 -16.14 -2.61 2.68
N ASP A 10 -17.31 -2.63 3.33
CA ASP A 10 -17.57 -1.82 4.53
C ASP A 10 -16.64 -2.21 5.69
N LEU A 11 -16.37 -3.52 5.86
CA LEU A 11 -15.42 -4.01 6.86
C LEU A 11 -14.00 -3.55 6.55
N ASP A 12 -13.54 -3.69 5.30
CA ASP A 12 -12.21 -3.25 4.88
C ASP A 12 -12.03 -1.74 5.14
N ASP A 13 -13.08 -0.94 4.92
CA ASP A 13 -13.06 0.50 5.18
C ASP A 13 -12.99 0.83 6.66
N MET A 14 -13.70 0.07 7.50
CA MET A 14 -13.58 0.19 8.96
C MET A 14 -12.20 -0.22 9.46
N VAL A 15 -11.61 -1.29 8.91
CA VAL A 15 -10.28 -1.77 9.26
C VAL A 15 -9.23 -0.72 8.90
N MET A 16 -9.26 -0.18 7.68
CA MET A 16 -8.32 0.87 7.27
C MET A 16 -8.48 2.13 8.10
N ASN A 17 -9.70 2.56 8.42
CA ASN A 17 -9.90 3.72 9.30
C ASN A 17 -9.37 3.50 10.72
N SER A 18 -9.31 2.25 11.21
CA SER A 18 -8.83 1.94 12.55
C SER A 18 -7.32 1.67 12.60
N LEU A 19 -6.72 1.16 11.51
CA LEU A 19 -5.35 0.67 11.49
C LEU A 19 -4.41 1.51 10.63
N SER A 20 -4.92 2.44 9.81
CA SER A 20 -4.04 3.29 8.99
C SER A 20 -3.14 4.14 9.86
N ASP A 21 -1.84 4.09 9.60
CA ASP A 21 -0.84 4.97 10.22
C ASP A 21 -0.85 6.38 9.60
N GLY A 22 -1.58 6.56 8.50
CA GLY A 22 -1.85 7.84 7.87
C GLY A 22 -2.37 7.69 6.44
N THR A 23 -2.35 8.80 5.70
CA THR A 23 -2.70 8.82 4.28
C THR A 23 -1.48 9.16 3.41
N ALA A 24 -1.46 8.63 2.20
CA ALA A 24 -0.42 8.88 1.20
C ALA A 24 -1.01 9.35 -0.12
N THR A 25 -0.21 10.10 -0.89
CA THR A 25 -0.48 10.38 -2.30
C THR A 25 0.18 9.30 -3.15
N TYR A 26 -0.60 8.63 -4.00
CA TYR A 26 -0.10 7.60 -4.91
C TYR A 26 0.27 8.21 -6.26
N LEU A 27 1.48 7.90 -6.73
CA LEU A 27 2.06 8.37 -7.98
C LEU A 27 2.31 7.23 -8.96
N ASP A 28 2.22 7.52 -10.25
CA ASP A 28 2.72 6.64 -11.32
C ASP A 28 4.26 6.69 -11.40
N ARG A 29 4.85 5.87 -12.26
CA ARG A 29 6.30 5.86 -12.52
C ARG A 29 6.88 7.21 -13.01
N ASN A 30 6.04 8.08 -13.56
CA ASN A 30 6.43 9.39 -14.10
C ASN A 30 6.20 10.52 -13.07
N GLY A 31 5.72 10.20 -11.87
CA GLY A 31 5.39 11.16 -10.82
C GLY A 31 4.02 11.83 -10.97
N GLN A 32 3.14 11.35 -11.86
CA GLN A 32 1.76 11.81 -11.93
C GLN A 32 0.94 11.26 -10.77
N VAL A 33 0.13 12.12 -10.16
CA VAL A 33 -0.79 11.73 -9.09
C VAL A 33 -1.91 10.87 -9.66
N LEU A 34 -2.01 9.63 -9.18
CA LEU A 34 -3.06 8.68 -9.53
C LEU A 34 -4.17 8.63 -8.47
N ALA A 35 -3.81 8.77 -7.19
CA ALA A 35 -4.77 8.84 -6.10
C ALA A 35 -4.27 9.74 -4.95
N LEU A 36 -5.22 10.38 -4.27
CA LEU A 36 -4.99 11.20 -3.09
C LEU A 36 -5.60 10.52 -1.87
N ASP A 37 -5.09 10.87 -0.70
CA ASP A 37 -5.60 10.43 0.61
C ASP A 37 -5.76 8.90 0.73
N VAL A 38 -4.84 8.14 0.11
CA VAL A 38 -4.86 6.68 0.17
C VAL A 38 -4.51 6.27 1.60
N PRO A 39 -5.40 5.58 2.34
CA PRO A 39 -5.08 5.08 3.67
C PRO A 39 -3.97 4.04 3.57
N VAL A 40 -2.94 4.16 4.41
CA VAL A 40 -1.78 3.26 4.41
C VAL A 40 -1.50 2.74 5.80
N ILE A 41 -1.30 1.43 5.90
CA ILE A 41 -0.72 0.77 7.07
C ILE A 41 0.78 0.58 6.80
N VAL A 42 1.61 1.02 7.73
CA VAL A 42 3.06 1.07 7.58
C VAL A 42 3.70 0.09 8.55
N GLU A 43 4.29 -0.98 8.01
CA GLU A 43 5.16 -1.85 8.81
C GLU A 43 6.63 -1.53 8.54
N GLN A 44 7.38 -1.39 9.63
CA GLN A 44 8.82 -1.15 9.59
C GLN A 44 9.58 -2.39 10.05
N ASN A 45 10.80 -2.56 9.54
CA ASN A 45 11.69 -3.67 9.89
C ASN A 45 11.12 -5.05 9.55
N VAL A 46 10.34 -5.15 8.47
CA VAL A 46 9.92 -6.44 7.92
C VAL A 46 11.16 -7.17 7.43
N GLU A 47 11.34 -8.41 7.86
CA GLU A 47 12.46 -9.23 7.42
C GLU A 47 12.18 -9.77 6.02
N ARG A 48 13.01 -9.35 5.07
CA ARG A 48 13.02 -9.90 3.71
C ARG A 48 14.29 -10.71 3.52
N PHE A 49 14.14 -12.02 3.32
CA PHE A 49 15.25 -12.89 2.99
C PHE A 49 15.61 -12.73 1.51
N SER A 50 16.81 -12.24 1.24
CA SER A 50 17.42 -12.17 -0.08
C SER A 50 18.61 -13.13 -0.18
N GLU A 51 19.17 -13.31 -1.38
CA GLU A 51 20.39 -14.12 -1.58
C GLU A 51 21.60 -13.58 -0.78
N HIS A 52 21.53 -12.32 -0.33
CA HIS A 52 22.59 -11.65 0.43
C HIS A 52 22.38 -11.66 1.95
N GLY A 53 21.25 -12.18 2.44
CA GLY A 53 20.93 -12.25 3.86
C GLY A 53 19.52 -11.74 4.20
N ALA A 54 19.29 -11.43 5.48
CA ALA A 54 18.05 -10.81 5.93
C ALA A 54 18.17 -9.29 5.85
N ASP A 55 17.40 -8.67 4.96
CA ASP A 55 17.26 -7.22 4.86
C ASP A 55 16.05 -6.75 5.66
N ARG A 56 16.17 -5.57 6.29
CA ARG A 56 15.05 -4.91 6.96
C ARG A 56 14.42 -3.93 6.00
N VAL A 57 13.21 -4.23 5.57
CA VAL A 57 12.46 -3.40 4.62
C VAL A 57 11.25 -2.76 5.28
N ARG A 58 10.73 -1.73 4.62
CA ARG A 58 9.45 -1.10 4.96
C ARG A 58 8.40 -1.62 3.98
N THR A 59 7.22 -1.94 4.48
CA THR A 59 6.07 -2.27 3.65
C THR A 59 4.98 -1.21 3.78
N HIS A 60 4.15 -1.09 2.75
CA HIS A 60 2.91 -0.32 2.77
C HIS A 60 1.79 -1.26 2.40
N GLU A 61 0.84 -1.44 3.30
CA GLU A 61 -0.40 -2.17 3.02
C GLU A 61 -1.53 -1.16 2.74
N VAL A 62 -2.21 -1.37 1.62
CA VAL A 62 -3.27 -0.50 1.11
C VAL A 62 -4.37 -1.32 0.45
N GLN A 63 -5.57 -0.76 0.35
CA GLN A 63 -6.63 -1.38 -0.45
C GLN A 63 -6.35 -1.18 -1.94
N LYS A 64 -6.34 -2.28 -2.69
CA LYS A 64 -6.03 -2.33 -4.13
C LYS A 64 -6.98 -1.49 -4.99
N ARG A 65 -8.22 -1.28 -4.53
CA ARG A 65 -9.19 -0.41 -5.23
C ARG A 65 -8.76 1.06 -5.27
N HIS A 66 -7.90 1.51 -4.37
CA HIS A 66 -7.36 2.88 -4.37
C HIS A 66 -6.17 3.04 -5.34
N LEU A 67 -5.55 1.94 -5.77
CA LEU A 67 -4.42 1.95 -6.68
C LEU A 67 -4.88 1.73 -8.14
N GLN A 68 -5.70 2.63 -8.67
CA GLN A 68 -6.24 2.50 -10.03
C GLN A 68 -5.93 3.75 -10.88
N PRO A 69 -5.17 3.62 -11.98
CA PRO A 69 -4.50 2.40 -12.47
C PRO A 69 -3.38 1.93 -11.53
N PHE A 70 -3.16 0.62 -11.45
CA PHE A 70 -2.06 0.07 -10.64
C PHE A 70 -0.75 0.11 -11.45
N ASP A 71 0.20 0.96 -11.03
CA ASP A 71 1.57 0.96 -11.53
C ASP A 71 2.52 0.33 -10.51
N ARG A 72 3.12 -0.80 -10.90
CA ARG A 72 4.11 -1.54 -10.09
C ARG A 72 5.42 -0.78 -9.89
N GLN A 73 5.65 0.28 -10.66
CA GLN A 73 6.81 1.18 -10.55
C GLN A 73 6.41 2.54 -9.98
N GLY A 74 5.19 2.65 -9.44
CA GLY A 74 4.71 3.87 -8.78
C GLY A 74 5.39 4.15 -7.45
N ALA A 75 4.91 5.20 -6.78
CA ALA A 75 5.44 5.63 -5.50
C ALA A 75 4.35 6.18 -4.57
N PHE A 76 4.63 6.20 -3.28
CA PHE A 76 3.79 6.80 -2.24
C PHE A 76 4.49 8.02 -1.64
N VAL A 77 3.83 9.17 -1.64
CA VAL A 77 4.29 10.35 -0.92
C VAL A 77 3.56 10.43 0.41
N MET A 78 4.32 10.34 1.51
CA MET A 78 3.82 10.37 2.87
C MET A 78 4.81 11.16 3.75
N ASP A 79 4.30 12.10 4.54
CA ASP A 79 5.11 12.97 5.42
C ASP A 79 6.26 13.70 4.69
N GLY A 80 6.03 14.10 3.44
CA GLY A 80 7.02 14.78 2.61
C GLY A 80 8.17 13.88 2.11
N LYS A 81 8.11 12.57 2.33
CA LYS A 81 9.02 11.57 1.77
C LYS A 81 8.33 10.78 0.66
N THR A 82 9.10 10.44 -0.36
CA THR A 82 8.64 9.55 -1.45
C THR A 82 9.14 8.14 -1.16
N TRP A 83 8.27 7.16 -1.38
CA TRP A 83 8.54 5.75 -1.18
C TRP A 83 8.21 4.99 -2.45
N HIS A 84 9.23 4.56 -3.18
CA HIS A 84 9.11 3.84 -4.44
C HIS A 84 8.77 2.38 -4.22
N ILE A 85 7.88 1.83 -5.05
CA ILE A 85 7.53 0.40 -4.99
C ILE A 85 8.70 -0.43 -5.51
N ASP A 86 9.21 -1.32 -4.66
CA ASP A 86 10.30 -2.27 -4.96
C ASP A 86 9.79 -3.72 -5.12
N GLY A 87 8.50 -3.97 -4.85
CA GLY A 87 7.90 -5.27 -5.07
C GLY A 87 6.55 -5.45 -4.39
N ILE A 88 5.96 -6.60 -4.63
CA ILE A 88 4.75 -7.05 -3.95
C ILE A 88 5.18 -8.09 -2.91
N GLU A 89 4.87 -7.83 -1.65
CA GLU A 89 5.05 -8.79 -0.56
C GLU A 89 3.87 -9.76 -0.52
N ARG A 90 2.64 -9.22 -0.54
CA ARG A 90 1.39 -9.98 -0.52
C ARG A 90 0.30 -9.25 -1.30
N ASP A 91 -0.55 -10.00 -2.00
CA ASP A 91 -1.73 -9.49 -2.70
C ASP A 91 -2.85 -10.53 -2.54
N ASP A 92 -3.89 -10.18 -1.79
CA ASP A 92 -5.06 -11.06 -1.60
C ASP A 92 -6.27 -10.65 -2.47
N GLY A 93 -6.07 -9.70 -3.38
CA GLY A 93 -7.09 -9.20 -4.29
C GLY A 93 -7.87 -7.99 -3.76
N HIS A 94 -7.96 -7.84 -2.44
CA HIS A 94 -8.58 -6.68 -1.79
C HIS A 94 -7.52 -5.76 -1.21
N MET A 95 -6.62 -6.34 -0.41
CA MET A 95 -5.46 -5.70 0.19
C MET A 95 -4.19 -6.09 -0.57
N ILE A 96 -3.29 -5.12 -0.69
CA ILE A 96 -1.97 -5.34 -1.28
C ILE A 96 -0.90 -4.73 -0.38
N THR A 97 0.08 -5.56 -0.04
CA THR A 97 1.26 -5.19 0.74
C THR A 97 2.44 -5.08 -0.20
N LEU A 98 3.03 -3.90 -0.24
CA LEU A 98 4.10 -3.54 -1.16
C LEU A 98 5.39 -3.30 -0.39
N TYR A 99 6.49 -3.87 -0.87
CA TYR A 99 7.81 -3.43 -0.43
C TYR A 99 8.10 -2.05 -0.99
N VAL A 100 8.58 -1.15 -0.15
CA VAL A 100 8.95 0.20 -0.58
C VAL A 100 10.33 0.62 -0.11
N VAL A 101 10.97 1.44 -0.92
CA VAL A 101 12.29 2.03 -0.67
C VAL A 101 12.21 3.56 -0.77
N PRO A 102 13.01 4.30 -0.01
CA PRO A 102 13.04 5.76 -0.08
C PRO A 102 13.58 6.28 -1.42
#